data_AF-A0A068NL44-F1
#
_entry.id   AF-A0A068NL44-F1
#
_cell.length_a   1.000
_cell.length_b   1.000
_cell.length_c   1.000
_cell.angle_alpha   90.00
_cell.angle_beta   90.00
_cell.angle_gamma   90.00
#
_symmetry.space_group_name_H-M   'P 1'
#
loop_
_entity.id
_entity.type
_entity.pdbx_description
1 polymer ?
#
loop_
_entity_poly.entity_id
_entity_poly.type
_entity_poly.pdbx_seq_one_letter_code
_entity_poly.pdbx_strand_id
1 'polypeptide(L)'
;MTAFWKVIRVTVALGATLLTAWGATPRLTPRPTTVNLLKVNGVPAYVHGANLAWLDAAYDHDIGINAQHPSWGCAYNSTHMASYIQDMRSMNLGVMRLWLMENWQGVTFDANGYATGLDSTFLTNLDNIVATASSKGMSLYLTLLSFDYDDVATIKNVRTDATAQQRFLDNVVGPLVLRYKGNNTIFSYDIMNESNLGVPNTGTDWPSMRTLIAAVATKIHTVDPGRQVSCSCQWMGWITNGTYSGLGLDYYDYHEYNDSPNLPTVASLALDKPIILGEYGPVTNSDTAQNNAASAFITQARDRGWSGALSWFYDYPGSTNMHRFLYSNGTWRPICYTLQSFNPNGSPVIVKYDFENTISGWTGTNIVGGPWSVTEQHANGAYTLKSDVTLANNASYVQARVFDDNYSGKVTLRARVRRAAWGTYGAGGMTAKLYIKTGSGWTWYDGGAVSINSTGWTTLSLNLTGVANLTNVREVGIQFLTGASGFSGGSSVYVDYLTLE
;
A
#
# COMPACT_ATOMS: atom_id res chain seq x y z
N MET A 1 10.09 -26.32 14.01
CA MET A 1 10.55 -25.14 13.24
C MET A 1 11.00 -25.58 11.83
N THR A 2 10.04 -26.02 11.01
CA THR A 2 10.20 -26.41 9.59
C THR A 2 8.84 -26.31 8.91
N ALA A 3 8.19 -25.16 9.05
CA ALA A 3 6.95 -24.83 8.36
C ALA A 3 7.14 -23.41 7.84
N PHE A 4 7.82 -23.24 6.71
CA PHE A 4 7.75 -22.05 5.83
C PHE A 4 8.74 -22.22 4.67
N TRP A 5 8.54 -23.26 3.84
CA TRP A 5 9.07 -23.34 2.47
C TRP A 5 8.21 -24.32 1.66
N LYS A 6 7.02 -23.88 1.23
CA LYS A 6 6.33 -24.43 0.07
C LYS A 6 6.00 -23.31 -0.92
N VAL A 7 7.04 -22.63 -1.40
CA VAL A 7 6.94 -21.88 -2.66
C VAL A 7 7.37 -22.83 -3.77
N ILE A 8 6.39 -23.55 -4.34
CA ILE A 8 6.60 -24.38 -5.52
C ILE A 8 6.65 -23.44 -6.74
N ARG A 9 7.78 -23.48 -7.46
CA ARG A 9 7.86 -22.96 -8.84
C ARG A 9 6.89 -23.77 -9.70
N VAL A 10 5.73 -23.19 -10.05
CA VAL A 10 4.86 -23.78 -11.07
C VAL A 10 5.10 -23.06 -12.38
N THR A 11 5.79 -23.74 -13.30
CA THR A 11 5.77 -23.41 -14.72
C THR A 11 4.42 -23.89 -15.26
N VAL A 12 3.46 -23.00 -15.52
CA VAL A 12 2.22 -23.36 -16.24
C VAL A 12 2.35 -23.01 -17.70
N ALA A 13 2.24 -24.05 -18.53
CA ALA A 13 2.04 -23.94 -19.97
C ALA A 13 0.64 -23.33 -20.25
N LEU A 14 0.62 -22.28 -21.07
CA LEU A 14 -0.59 -21.63 -21.57
C LEU A 14 -1.39 -22.58 -22.47
N GLY A 15 -2.46 -23.17 -21.92
CA GLY A 15 -3.52 -23.80 -22.69
C GLY A 15 -4.67 -22.81 -22.90
N ALA A 16 -4.76 -22.24 -24.10
CA ALA A 16 -5.92 -21.45 -24.50
C ALA A 16 -7.14 -22.37 -24.69
N THR A 17 -8.27 -22.06 -24.05
CA THR A 17 -9.55 -22.66 -24.43
C THR A 17 -10.63 -21.58 -24.45
N LEU A 18 -11.28 -21.47 -25.61
CA LEU A 18 -12.31 -20.50 -25.93
C LEU A 18 -13.50 -20.59 -24.96
N LEU A 19 -13.95 -19.43 -24.45
CA LEU A 19 -15.30 -19.26 -23.93
C LEU A 19 -16.20 -18.64 -25.01
N THR A 20 -17.30 -19.31 -25.30
CA THR A 20 -18.44 -18.76 -26.04
C THR A 20 -19.32 -17.93 -25.10
N ALA A 21 -19.68 -16.74 -25.58
CA ALA A 21 -20.36 -15.67 -24.84
C ALA A 21 -21.86 -15.86 -24.76
N TRP A 22 -22.48 -15.61 -23.59
CA TRP A 22 -23.90 -15.23 -23.47
C TRP A 22 -24.10 -14.24 -22.30
N GLY A 23 -24.78 -13.12 -22.59
CA GLY A 23 -25.68 -12.44 -21.63
C GLY A 23 -25.24 -11.09 -21.03
N ALA A 24 -25.44 -10.01 -21.78
CA ALA A 24 -25.65 -8.60 -21.38
C ALA A 24 -25.12 -8.10 -20.01
N THR A 25 -23.99 -7.40 -20.03
CA THR A 25 -23.52 -6.55 -18.92
C THR A 25 -24.34 -5.24 -18.83
N PRO A 26 -24.79 -4.82 -17.64
CA PRO A 26 -25.36 -3.49 -17.45
C PRO A 26 -24.30 -2.43 -17.75
N ARG A 27 -24.70 -1.39 -18.50
CA ARG A 27 -23.84 -0.25 -18.85
C ARG A 27 -23.57 0.56 -17.57
N LEU A 28 -22.36 0.45 -17.03
CA LEU A 28 -21.90 1.23 -15.87
C LEU A 28 -21.79 2.71 -16.26
N THR A 29 -22.36 3.58 -15.43
CA THR A 29 -22.20 5.04 -15.52
C THR A 29 -20.80 5.44 -15.02
N PRO A 30 -20.17 6.49 -15.59
CA PRO A 30 -18.89 6.99 -15.10
C PRO A 30 -19.01 7.51 -13.65
N ARG A 31 -18.14 7.04 -12.75
CA ARG A 31 -18.09 7.38 -11.31
C ARG A 31 -17.02 8.47 -11.04
N PRO A 32 -17.16 9.33 -10.00
CA PRO A 32 -16.36 10.56 -9.85
C PRO A 32 -14.87 10.34 -9.57
N THR A 33 -14.08 11.38 -9.83
CA THR A 33 -12.61 11.50 -9.75
C THR A 33 -12.03 11.61 -8.32
N THR A 34 -12.79 11.23 -7.29
CA THR A 34 -12.35 11.28 -5.88
C THR A 34 -11.96 9.90 -5.37
N VAL A 35 -10.90 9.80 -4.55
CA VAL A 35 -10.53 8.57 -3.83
C VAL A 35 -11.77 8.02 -3.10
N ASN A 36 -12.15 6.78 -3.36
CA ASN A 36 -13.27 6.14 -2.68
C ASN A 36 -12.82 5.72 -1.27
N LEU A 37 -12.90 6.62 -0.29
CA LEU A 37 -12.46 6.36 1.07
C LEU A 37 -13.31 5.28 1.76
N LEU A 38 -12.70 4.52 2.67
CA LEU A 38 -13.38 3.56 3.55
C LEU A 38 -13.65 4.18 4.92
N LYS A 39 -14.59 3.65 5.70
CA LYS A 39 -14.86 4.14 7.06
C LYS A 39 -13.89 3.48 8.05
N VAL A 40 -12.86 4.22 8.45
CA VAL A 40 -11.92 3.83 9.50
C VAL A 40 -12.28 4.58 10.77
N ASN A 41 -12.49 3.89 11.89
CA ASN A 41 -13.06 4.48 13.12
C ASN A 41 -14.36 5.27 12.89
N GLY A 42 -15.19 4.83 11.93
CA GLY A 42 -16.47 5.47 11.60
C GLY A 42 -16.36 6.72 10.70
N VAL A 43 -15.15 7.15 10.31
CA VAL A 43 -14.94 8.31 9.42
C VAL A 43 -14.33 7.88 8.08
N PRO A 44 -14.74 8.50 6.95
CA PRO A 44 -14.08 8.27 5.67
C PRO A 44 -12.59 8.61 5.74
N ALA A 45 -11.72 7.63 5.49
CA ALA A 45 -10.28 7.76 5.51
C ALA A 45 -9.60 6.85 4.48
N TYR A 46 -8.39 7.20 4.09
CA TYR A 46 -7.50 6.32 3.35
C TYR A 46 -6.91 5.30 4.32
N VAL A 47 -6.98 4.01 3.99
CA VAL A 47 -6.42 2.96 4.85
C VAL A 47 -4.90 2.95 4.71
N HIS A 48 -4.20 3.39 5.74
CA HIS A 48 -2.74 3.30 5.84
C HIS A 48 -2.39 2.44 7.04
N GLY A 49 -1.84 1.26 6.78
CA GLY A 49 -1.68 0.24 7.81
C GLY A 49 -0.57 -0.77 7.54
N ALA A 50 -0.52 -1.76 8.40
CA ALA A 50 0.37 -2.91 8.25
C ALA A 50 -0.31 -4.18 8.73
N ASN A 51 0.19 -5.29 8.22
CA ASN A 51 -0.10 -6.62 8.75
C ASN A 51 0.76 -6.81 10.00
N LEU A 52 0.13 -7.21 11.11
CA LEU A 52 0.80 -8.00 12.15
C LEU A 52 0.69 -9.49 11.79
N ALA A 53 -0.46 -9.87 11.21
CA ALA A 53 -0.85 -11.23 10.85
C ALA A 53 -0.96 -12.15 12.08
N TRP A 54 0.12 -12.41 12.80
CA TRP A 54 0.17 -13.19 14.04
C TRP A 54 1.24 -12.63 15.00
N LEU A 55 1.27 -13.10 16.25
CA LEU A 55 2.25 -12.66 17.25
C LEU A 55 3.36 -13.68 17.49
N ASP A 56 4.57 -13.17 17.76
CA ASP A 56 5.65 -13.87 18.46
C ASP A 56 6.05 -15.25 17.86
N ALA A 57 5.92 -15.40 16.53
CA ALA A 57 6.09 -16.66 15.79
C ALA A 57 5.19 -17.82 16.26
N ALA A 58 4.12 -17.49 16.99
CA ALA A 58 3.14 -18.44 17.49
C ALA A 58 1.97 -18.62 16.52
N TYR A 59 2.25 -18.72 15.22
CA TYR A 59 1.24 -19.00 14.20
C TYR A 59 0.31 -20.15 14.65
N ASP A 60 -1.00 -19.98 14.45
CA ASP A 60 -2.07 -20.90 14.85
C ASP A 60 -2.33 -21.06 16.37
N HIS A 61 -1.68 -20.30 17.25
CA HIS A 61 -1.94 -20.35 18.70
C HIS A 61 -1.50 -19.08 19.45
N ASP A 62 -1.43 -17.95 18.74
CA ASP A 62 -0.92 -16.68 19.27
C ASP A 62 -1.95 -15.93 20.09
N ILE A 63 -3.25 -16.09 19.79
CA ILE A 63 -4.33 -15.43 20.53
C ILE A 63 -5.35 -16.40 21.11
N GLY A 64 -5.39 -17.67 20.67
CA GLY A 64 -6.31 -18.69 21.19
C GLY A 64 -5.68 -20.08 21.29
N ILE A 65 -6.42 -21.03 21.87
CA ILE A 65 -6.03 -22.45 21.85
C ILE A 65 -6.32 -23.04 20.48
N ASN A 66 -5.36 -23.78 19.91
CA ASN A 66 -5.57 -24.54 18.70
C ASN A 66 -6.31 -25.87 18.97
N ALA A 67 -7.43 -26.12 18.29
CA ALA A 67 -8.19 -27.36 18.49
C ALA A 67 -7.46 -28.63 18.03
N GLN A 68 -6.57 -28.51 17.05
CA GLN A 68 -5.76 -29.61 16.53
C GLN A 68 -4.53 -29.87 17.42
N HIS A 69 -4.05 -28.82 18.09
CA HIS A 69 -2.86 -28.85 18.92
C HIS A 69 -3.07 -28.20 20.29
N PRO A 70 -4.01 -28.72 21.11
CA PRO A 70 -4.34 -28.08 22.39
C PRO A 70 -3.17 -28.06 23.37
N SER A 71 -2.18 -28.95 23.22
CA SER A 71 -0.97 -28.99 24.04
C SER A 71 0.00 -27.83 23.79
N TRP A 72 -0.15 -27.06 22.70
CA TRP A 72 0.64 -25.85 22.47
C TRP A 72 0.26 -24.70 23.42
N GLY A 73 -0.95 -24.74 23.98
CA GLY A 73 -1.46 -23.64 24.80
C GLY A 73 -1.78 -22.40 23.94
N CYS A 74 -1.68 -21.23 24.55
CA CYS A 74 -1.84 -19.94 23.89
C CYS A 74 -0.64 -19.05 24.22
N ALA A 75 0.01 -18.47 23.22
CA ALA A 75 1.23 -17.69 23.38
C ALA A 75 0.98 -16.20 23.66
N TYR A 76 -0.27 -15.77 23.78
CA TYR A 76 -0.64 -14.36 23.84
C TYR A 76 0.08 -13.59 24.96
N ASN A 77 0.64 -12.45 24.59
CA ASN A 77 1.26 -11.50 25.52
C ASN A 77 0.70 -10.09 25.30
N SER A 78 -0.08 -9.61 26.26
CA SER A 78 -0.72 -8.29 26.20
C SER A 78 0.27 -7.12 26.21
N THR A 79 1.44 -7.29 26.85
CA THR A 79 2.49 -6.26 26.88
C THR A 79 3.17 -6.13 25.51
N HIS A 80 3.42 -7.26 24.84
CA HIS A 80 3.93 -7.26 23.48
C HIS A 80 2.92 -6.64 22.52
N MET A 81 1.66 -7.07 22.55
CA MET A 81 0.59 -6.48 21.74
C MET A 81 0.49 -4.96 21.92
N ALA A 82 0.49 -4.46 23.17
CA ALA A 82 0.46 -3.03 23.43
C ALA A 82 1.67 -2.29 22.88
N SER A 83 2.86 -2.92 22.92
CA SER A 83 4.09 -2.37 22.36
C SER A 83 4.03 -2.33 20.83
N TYR A 84 3.52 -3.39 20.19
CA TYR A 84 3.41 -3.47 18.73
C TYR A 84 2.44 -2.44 18.17
N ILE A 85 1.26 -2.31 18.79
CA ILE A 85 0.31 -1.26 18.42
C ILE A 85 0.94 0.12 18.62
N GLN A 86 1.64 0.36 19.73
CA GLN A 86 2.31 1.64 19.97
C GLN A 86 3.36 1.95 18.89
N ASP A 87 4.15 0.97 18.50
CA ASP A 87 5.20 1.15 17.53
C ASP A 87 4.64 1.42 16.13
N MET A 88 3.61 0.67 15.71
CA MET A 88 2.87 0.96 14.48
C MET A 88 2.27 2.37 14.47
N ARG A 89 1.72 2.85 15.59
CA ARG A 89 1.23 4.24 15.68
C ARG A 89 2.35 5.25 15.51
N SER A 90 3.54 4.97 16.06
CA SER A 90 4.74 5.80 15.84
C SER A 90 5.18 5.82 14.37
N MET A 91 4.87 4.78 13.60
CA MET A 91 5.07 4.71 12.14
C MET A 91 3.94 5.37 11.33
N ASN A 92 3.08 6.18 11.97
CA ASN A 92 1.91 6.83 11.36
C ASN A 92 0.83 5.86 10.81
N LEU A 93 0.85 4.59 11.23
CA LEU A 93 -0.13 3.59 10.77
C LEU A 93 -1.42 3.70 11.57
N GLY A 94 -2.56 3.79 10.88
CA GLY A 94 -3.90 3.88 11.48
C GLY A 94 -4.65 2.55 11.56
N VAL A 95 -4.17 1.55 10.83
CA VAL A 95 -4.83 0.24 10.71
C VAL A 95 -3.84 -0.90 10.91
N MET A 96 -4.22 -1.87 11.73
CA MET A 96 -3.50 -3.13 11.92
C MET A 96 -4.35 -4.30 11.42
N ARG A 97 -3.80 -5.11 10.52
CA ARG A 97 -4.41 -6.38 10.10
C ARG A 97 -3.89 -7.54 10.94
N LEU A 98 -4.82 -8.29 11.52
CA LEU A 98 -4.56 -9.42 12.42
C LEU A 98 -5.43 -10.61 11.98
N TRP A 99 -4.82 -11.77 11.87
CA TRP A 99 -5.52 -13.01 11.58
C TRP A 99 -6.02 -13.63 12.89
N LEU A 100 -7.19 -14.28 12.83
CA LEU A 100 -7.91 -14.72 14.03
C LEU A 100 -7.96 -16.24 14.23
N MET A 101 -8.26 -16.99 13.18
CA MET A 101 -8.54 -18.43 13.26
C MET A 101 -7.69 -19.22 12.27
N GLU A 102 -6.45 -18.77 12.08
CA GLU A 102 -5.41 -19.53 11.39
C GLU A 102 -5.40 -20.95 11.94
N ASN A 103 -5.54 -21.90 11.02
CA ASN A 103 -5.59 -23.32 11.31
C ASN A 103 -6.48 -23.70 12.51
N TRP A 104 -7.64 -23.04 12.63
CA TRP A 104 -8.66 -23.27 13.65
C TRP A 104 -8.30 -22.89 15.08
N GLN A 105 -7.33 -21.99 15.28
CA GLN A 105 -7.12 -21.39 16.59
C GLN A 105 -8.39 -20.69 17.10
N GLY A 106 -8.66 -20.80 18.39
CA GLY A 106 -9.78 -20.12 19.03
C GLY A 106 -11.17 -20.69 18.72
N VAL A 107 -11.29 -21.77 17.95
CA VAL A 107 -12.55 -22.44 17.62
C VAL A 107 -12.64 -23.78 18.33
N THR A 108 -13.80 -24.10 18.93
CA THR A 108 -14.06 -25.41 19.54
C THR A 108 -14.88 -26.30 18.60
N PHE A 109 -14.67 -27.61 18.66
CA PHE A 109 -15.35 -28.60 17.81
C PHE A 109 -15.97 -29.73 18.64
N ASP A 110 -17.04 -30.33 18.13
CA ASP A 110 -17.57 -31.60 18.66
C ASP A 110 -16.82 -32.81 18.10
N ALA A 111 -17.17 -34.01 18.59
CA ALA A 111 -16.55 -35.26 18.17
C ALA A 111 -16.76 -35.60 16.68
N ASN A 112 -17.69 -34.93 15.99
CA ASN A 112 -17.95 -35.12 14.57
C ASN A 112 -17.20 -34.07 13.71
N GLY A 113 -16.46 -33.16 14.34
CA GLY A 113 -15.70 -32.12 13.65
C GLY A 113 -16.49 -30.87 13.30
N TYR A 114 -17.68 -30.66 13.89
CA TYR A 114 -18.46 -29.45 13.67
C TYR A 114 -18.15 -28.40 14.73
N ALA A 115 -18.02 -27.14 14.30
CA ALA A 115 -17.78 -26.03 15.22
C ALA A 115 -18.90 -25.91 16.26
N THR A 116 -18.52 -25.77 17.52
CA THR A 116 -19.43 -25.63 18.68
C THR A 116 -19.38 -24.27 19.33
N GLY A 117 -18.32 -23.48 19.08
CA GLY A 117 -18.17 -22.17 19.70
C GLY A 117 -16.79 -21.56 19.53
N LEU A 118 -16.57 -20.49 20.28
CA LEU A 118 -15.29 -19.81 20.44
C LEU A 118 -14.68 -20.20 21.79
N ASP A 119 -13.37 -20.43 21.79
CA ASP A 119 -12.62 -20.64 23.01
C ASP A 119 -12.63 -19.39 23.91
N SER A 120 -12.70 -19.60 25.22
CA SER A 120 -12.76 -18.50 26.20
C SER A 120 -11.44 -17.73 26.33
N THR A 121 -10.30 -18.40 26.11
CA THR A 121 -8.98 -17.76 26.11
C THR A 121 -8.86 -16.83 24.90
N PHE A 122 -9.25 -17.33 23.72
CA PHE A 122 -9.36 -16.53 22.51
C PHE A 122 -10.19 -15.25 22.71
N LEU A 123 -11.40 -15.37 23.26
CA LEU A 123 -12.27 -14.21 23.50
C LEU A 123 -11.64 -13.20 24.46
N THR A 124 -11.03 -13.68 25.55
CA THR A 124 -10.37 -12.83 26.55
C THR A 124 -9.21 -12.05 25.94
N ASN A 125 -8.40 -12.71 25.11
CA ASN A 125 -7.26 -12.09 24.46
C ASN A 125 -7.71 -11.10 23.38
N LEU A 126 -8.73 -11.45 22.57
CA LEU A 126 -9.27 -10.53 21.58
C LEU A 126 -9.94 -9.31 22.20
N ASP A 127 -10.60 -9.44 23.36
CA ASP A 127 -11.08 -8.28 24.13
C ASP A 127 -9.94 -7.35 24.52
N ASN A 128 -8.82 -7.91 24.99
CA ASN A 128 -7.63 -7.14 25.34
C ASN A 128 -7.05 -6.41 24.11
N ILE A 129 -6.97 -7.10 22.97
CA ILE A 129 -6.49 -6.52 21.71
C ILE A 129 -7.38 -5.35 21.28
N VAL A 130 -8.70 -5.54 21.26
CA VAL A 130 -9.68 -4.52 20.89
C VAL A 130 -9.60 -3.31 21.84
N ALA A 131 -9.56 -3.55 23.15
CA ALA A 131 -9.43 -2.47 24.14
C ALA A 131 -8.10 -1.70 23.98
N THR A 132 -7.00 -2.42 23.76
CA THR A 132 -5.67 -1.83 23.58
C THR A 132 -5.60 -1.00 22.30
N ALA A 133 -6.11 -1.53 21.18
CA ALA A 133 -6.19 -0.82 19.90
C ALA A 133 -7.00 0.46 20.03
N SER A 134 -8.17 0.38 20.67
CA SER A 134 -9.04 1.54 20.94
C SER A 134 -8.31 2.62 21.72
N SER A 135 -7.63 2.24 22.82
CA SER A 135 -6.89 3.18 23.68
C SER A 135 -5.73 3.89 22.98
N LYS A 136 -5.20 3.31 21.89
CA LYS A 136 -4.07 3.84 21.12
C LYS A 136 -4.48 4.46 19.79
N GLY A 137 -5.79 4.52 19.50
CA GLY A 137 -6.32 5.05 18.25
C GLY A 137 -5.94 4.22 17.02
N MET A 138 -5.80 2.90 17.19
CA MET A 138 -5.56 1.93 16.12
C MET A 138 -6.89 1.28 15.72
N SER A 139 -7.16 1.20 14.41
CA SER A 139 -8.26 0.37 13.91
C SER A 139 -7.79 -1.04 13.56
N LEU A 140 -8.69 -2.01 13.69
CA LEU A 140 -8.43 -3.42 13.44
C LEU A 140 -9.09 -3.89 12.15
N TYR A 141 -8.27 -4.47 11.28
CA TYR A 141 -8.70 -5.36 10.20
C TYR A 141 -8.63 -6.79 10.73
N LEU A 142 -9.75 -7.48 10.88
CA LEU A 142 -9.74 -8.82 11.45
C LEU A 142 -9.98 -9.87 10.37
N THR A 143 -8.96 -10.67 10.08
CA THR A 143 -9.05 -11.76 9.11
C THR A 143 -9.52 -13.04 9.80
N LEU A 144 -10.70 -13.53 9.42
CA LEU A 144 -11.33 -14.67 10.10
C LEU A 144 -10.58 -15.97 9.83
N LEU A 145 -10.37 -16.32 8.56
CA LEU A 145 -9.74 -17.56 8.14
C LEU A 145 -8.48 -17.28 7.32
N SER A 146 -7.61 -18.28 7.18
CA SER A 146 -6.56 -18.28 6.16
C SER A 146 -6.77 -19.41 5.16
N PHE A 147 -6.30 -19.23 3.93
CA PHE A 147 -6.45 -20.24 2.87
C PHE A 147 -5.80 -21.60 3.23
N ASP A 148 -4.76 -21.55 4.05
CA ASP A 148 -3.84 -22.64 4.39
C ASP A 148 -4.20 -23.41 5.66
N TYR A 149 -5.42 -23.23 6.21
CA TYR A 149 -5.84 -24.14 7.28
C TYR A 149 -5.84 -25.59 6.77
N ASP A 150 -5.32 -26.49 7.60
CA ASP A 150 -5.20 -27.90 7.23
C ASP A 150 -6.58 -28.57 7.23
N ASP A 151 -6.89 -29.27 6.14
CA ASP A 151 -8.00 -30.21 6.10
C ASP A 151 -7.60 -31.45 6.91
N VAL A 152 -7.87 -31.42 8.21
CA VAL A 152 -7.73 -32.60 9.08
C VAL A 152 -9.00 -33.42 9.08
N ALA A 153 -8.84 -34.75 9.04
CA ALA A 153 -9.96 -35.70 8.97
C ALA A 153 -11.00 -35.52 10.10
N THR A 154 -10.58 -34.94 11.24
CA THR A 154 -11.39 -34.70 12.42
C THR A 154 -12.16 -33.38 12.42
N ILE A 155 -11.86 -32.43 11.53
CA ILE A 155 -12.57 -31.15 11.41
C ILE A 155 -13.25 -31.09 10.03
N LYS A 156 -14.54 -30.76 10.00
CA LYS A 156 -15.28 -30.68 8.75
C LYS A 156 -14.98 -29.38 8.01
N ASN A 157 -14.63 -29.49 6.72
CA ASN A 157 -14.25 -28.35 5.90
C ASN A 157 -15.47 -27.44 5.61
N VAL A 158 -15.44 -26.21 6.11
CA VAL A 158 -16.53 -25.23 5.95
C VAL A 158 -16.74 -24.77 4.51
N ARG A 159 -15.76 -24.99 3.61
CA ARG A 159 -15.86 -24.66 2.19
C ARG A 159 -16.78 -25.64 1.48
N THR A 160 -16.76 -26.93 1.84
CA THR A 160 -17.40 -28.02 1.08
C THR A 160 -18.51 -28.76 1.83
N ASP A 161 -18.56 -28.69 3.17
CA ASP A 161 -19.62 -29.27 3.98
C ASP A 161 -20.62 -28.19 4.43
N ALA A 162 -21.86 -28.28 3.95
CA ALA A 162 -22.91 -27.32 4.25
C ALA A 162 -23.30 -27.27 5.74
N THR A 163 -23.22 -28.40 6.45
CA THR A 163 -23.49 -28.44 7.89
C THR A 163 -22.35 -27.77 8.65
N ALA A 164 -21.11 -28.03 8.27
CA ALA A 164 -19.95 -27.38 8.86
C ALA A 164 -19.97 -25.86 8.65
N GLN A 165 -20.31 -25.42 7.44
CA GLN A 165 -20.50 -24.01 7.13
C GLN A 165 -21.56 -23.38 8.02
N GLN A 166 -22.76 -23.97 8.13
CA GLN A 166 -23.83 -23.43 8.97
C GLN A 166 -23.42 -23.36 10.44
N ARG A 167 -22.75 -24.40 10.96
CA ARG A 167 -22.25 -24.45 12.34
C ARG A 167 -21.18 -23.40 12.60
N PHE A 168 -20.29 -23.17 11.65
CA PHE A 168 -19.31 -22.08 11.72
C PHE A 168 -19.99 -20.70 11.74
N LEU A 169 -20.99 -20.48 10.88
CA LEU A 169 -21.73 -19.21 10.86
C LEU A 169 -22.46 -18.96 12.19
N ASP A 170 -23.13 -19.97 12.73
CA ASP A 170 -23.99 -19.80 13.91
C ASP A 170 -23.24 -19.82 15.24
N ASN A 171 -22.19 -20.62 15.34
CA ASN A 171 -21.47 -20.80 16.61
C ASN A 171 -20.18 -19.98 16.68
N VAL A 172 -19.65 -19.50 15.55
CA VAL A 172 -18.36 -18.79 15.49
C VAL A 172 -18.53 -17.37 14.95
N VAL A 173 -18.90 -17.21 13.67
CA VAL A 173 -18.98 -15.87 13.04
C VAL A 173 -20.02 -14.99 13.71
N GLY A 174 -21.25 -15.49 13.87
CA GLY A 174 -22.34 -14.73 14.47
C GLY A 174 -22.02 -14.22 15.89
N PRO A 175 -21.62 -15.11 16.83
CA PRO A 175 -21.24 -14.71 18.18
C PRO A 175 -20.04 -13.75 18.23
N LEU A 176 -19.03 -13.95 17.39
CA LEU A 176 -17.87 -13.04 17.30
C LEU A 176 -18.30 -11.63 16.88
N VAL A 177 -19.08 -11.52 15.81
CA VAL A 177 -19.54 -10.22 15.29
C VAL A 177 -20.49 -9.57 16.29
N LEU A 178 -21.37 -10.35 16.93
CA LEU A 178 -22.31 -9.85 17.93
C LEU A 178 -21.56 -9.23 19.13
N ARG A 179 -20.47 -9.87 19.56
CA ARG A 179 -19.63 -9.40 20.67
C ARG A 179 -19.09 -7.99 20.43
N TYR A 180 -18.74 -7.65 19.19
CA TYR A 180 -18.14 -6.35 18.84
C TYR A 180 -19.04 -5.48 17.97
N LYS A 181 -20.34 -5.78 17.92
CA LYS A 181 -21.33 -5.03 17.12
C LYS A 181 -21.25 -3.54 17.43
N GLY A 182 -21.08 -2.73 16.38
CA GLY A 182 -20.99 -1.26 16.51
C GLY A 182 -19.70 -0.73 17.15
N ASN A 183 -18.73 -1.57 17.51
CA ASN A 183 -17.43 -1.12 17.95
C ASN A 183 -16.60 -0.64 16.75
N ASN A 184 -16.40 0.68 16.67
CA ASN A 184 -15.65 1.34 15.58
C ASN A 184 -14.14 1.04 15.58
N THR A 185 -13.60 0.45 16.65
CA THR A 185 -12.19 0.03 16.72
C THR A 185 -11.92 -1.08 15.71
N ILE A 186 -12.85 -2.01 15.55
CA ILE A 186 -12.83 -2.88 14.38
C ILE A 186 -13.30 -1.99 13.23
N PHE A 187 -12.57 -1.92 12.12
CA PHE A 187 -13.08 -1.21 10.93
C PHE A 187 -13.72 -2.19 9.96
N SER A 188 -13.15 -3.40 9.82
CA SER A 188 -13.62 -4.39 8.85
C SER A 188 -13.24 -5.82 9.25
N TYR A 189 -13.97 -6.77 8.69
CA TYR A 189 -13.59 -8.18 8.66
C TYR A 189 -13.12 -8.56 7.26
N ASP A 190 -11.98 -9.25 7.19
CA ASP A 190 -11.57 -10.02 6.02
C ASP A 190 -12.02 -11.46 6.23
N ILE A 191 -12.81 -12.01 5.32
CA ILE A 191 -13.38 -13.35 5.48
C ILE A 191 -12.29 -14.41 5.44
N MET A 192 -11.33 -14.28 4.52
CA MET A 192 -10.29 -15.28 4.33
C MET A 192 -9.09 -14.66 3.66
N ASN A 193 -7.92 -14.81 4.29
CA ASN A 193 -6.65 -14.50 3.68
C ASN A 193 -6.47 -15.32 2.39
N GLU A 194 -6.32 -14.65 1.25
CA GLU A 194 -5.94 -15.24 -0.05
C GLU A 194 -6.80 -16.42 -0.49
N SER A 195 -8.12 -16.26 -0.38
CA SER A 195 -9.11 -17.29 -0.69
C SER A 195 -8.95 -17.96 -2.06
N ASN A 196 -8.38 -17.25 -3.04
CA ASN A 196 -7.99 -17.78 -4.36
C ASN A 196 -6.98 -18.92 -4.31
N LEU A 197 -6.10 -18.97 -3.30
CA LEU A 197 -5.17 -20.08 -3.08
C LEU A 197 -5.87 -21.29 -2.48
N GLY A 198 -6.93 -21.08 -1.71
CA GLY A 198 -7.73 -22.14 -1.14
C GLY A 198 -8.39 -23.01 -2.21
N VAL A 199 -8.77 -22.42 -3.35
CA VAL A 199 -9.46 -23.13 -4.44
C VAL A 199 -8.61 -24.28 -5.02
N PRO A 200 -7.48 -24.04 -5.69
CA PRO A 200 -6.69 -25.12 -6.27
C PRO A 200 -5.96 -25.98 -5.23
N ASN A 201 -5.56 -25.41 -4.08
CA ASN A 201 -4.61 -26.06 -3.17
C ASN A 201 -5.25 -26.92 -2.07
N THR A 202 -6.54 -26.74 -1.77
CA THR A 202 -7.22 -27.47 -0.68
C THR A 202 -8.47 -28.23 -1.17
N GLY A 203 -8.57 -28.51 -2.46
CA GLY A 203 -9.67 -29.33 -3.00
C GLY A 203 -11.06 -28.69 -2.92
N THR A 204 -11.16 -27.36 -2.99
CA THR A 204 -12.46 -26.68 -3.17
C THR A 204 -12.60 -26.10 -4.57
N ASP A 205 -13.76 -25.55 -4.91
CA ASP A 205 -14.02 -24.90 -6.19
C ASP A 205 -14.55 -23.47 -5.97
N TRP A 206 -14.53 -22.65 -7.03
CA TRP A 206 -15.04 -21.29 -6.95
C TRP A 206 -16.52 -21.20 -6.54
N PRO A 207 -17.44 -22.06 -7.01
CA PRO A 207 -18.81 -22.08 -6.51
C PRO A 207 -18.92 -22.25 -4.99
N SER A 208 -18.18 -23.22 -4.42
CA SER A 208 -18.16 -23.50 -2.99
C SER A 208 -17.53 -22.36 -2.19
N MET A 209 -16.38 -21.86 -2.65
CA MET A 209 -15.70 -20.70 -2.05
C MET A 209 -16.58 -19.45 -2.07
N ARG A 210 -17.21 -19.14 -3.21
CA ARG A 210 -18.15 -18.01 -3.33
C ARG A 210 -19.35 -18.16 -2.40
N THR A 211 -19.86 -19.38 -2.23
CA THR A 211 -20.96 -19.66 -1.30
C THR A 211 -20.56 -19.34 0.13
N LEU A 212 -19.39 -19.83 0.57
CA LEU A 212 -18.84 -19.51 1.89
C LEU A 212 -18.65 -17.99 2.08
N ILE A 213 -18.00 -17.32 1.12
CA ILE A 213 -17.76 -15.87 1.19
C ILE A 213 -19.09 -15.10 1.31
N ALA A 214 -20.08 -15.41 0.46
CA ALA A 214 -21.37 -14.75 0.50
C ALA A 214 -22.12 -15.02 1.82
N ALA A 215 -22.06 -16.24 2.35
CA ALA A 215 -22.73 -16.61 3.58
C ALA A 215 -22.11 -15.93 4.80
N VAL A 216 -20.77 -15.84 4.87
CA VAL A 216 -20.07 -15.13 5.95
C VAL A 216 -20.36 -13.62 5.88
N ALA A 217 -20.27 -12.99 4.69
CA ALA A 217 -20.62 -11.58 4.52
C ALA A 217 -22.06 -11.30 4.96
N THR A 218 -23.01 -12.13 4.51
CA THR A 218 -24.42 -12.04 4.89
C THR A 218 -24.62 -12.17 6.40
N LYS A 219 -23.93 -13.12 7.05
CA LYS A 219 -24.00 -13.30 8.51
C LYS A 219 -23.48 -12.06 9.25
N ILE A 220 -22.34 -11.51 8.82
CA ILE A 220 -21.76 -10.29 9.41
C ILE A 220 -22.75 -9.14 9.28
N HIS A 221 -23.24 -8.85 8.07
CA HIS A 221 -24.19 -7.75 7.84
C HIS A 221 -25.54 -7.94 8.52
N THR A 222 -25.99 -9.17 8.72
CA THR A 222 -27.20 -9.45 9.51
C THR A 222 -27.01 -9.08 10.98
N VAL A 223 -25.83 -9.36 11.54
CA VAL A 223 -25.54 -9.11 12.96
C VAL A 223 -25.16 -7.63 13.19
N ASP A 224 -24.28 -7.08 12.34
CA ASP A 224 -23.77 -5.70 12.39
C ASP A 224 -23.87 -5.05 10.99
N PRO A 225 -25.03 -4.47 10.62
CA PRO A 225 -25.26 -3.92 9.28
C PRO A 225 -24.34 -2.75 8.86
N GLY A 226 -23.65 -2.12 9.82
CA GLY A 226 -22.69 -1.05 9.54
C GLY A 226 -21.26 -1.55 9.32
N ARG A 227 -21.01 -2.84 9.53
CA ARG A 227 -19.69 -3.44 9.47
C ARG A 227 -19.22 -3.63 8.03
N GLN A 228 -18.03 -3.14 7.74
CA GLN A 228 -17.40 -3.42 6.45
C GLN A 228 -16.85 -4.85 6.39
N VAL A 229 -16.92 -5.45 5.20
CA VAL A 229 -16.46 -6.81 4.92
C VAL A 229 -15.67 -6.85 3.61
N SER A 230 -14.58 -7.62 3.59
CA SER A 230 -13.85 -7.99 2.38
C SER A 230 -13.43 -9.46 2.40
N CYS A 231 -12.74 -9.89 1.36
CA CYS A 231 -12.13 -11.21 1.25
C CYS A 231 -10.92 -11.08 0.32
N SER A 232 -9.72 -11.38 0.83
CA SER A 232 -8.50 -11.02 0.11
C SER A 232 -8.09 -12.00 -0.99
N CYS A 233 -7.34 -11.49 -1.96
CA CYS A 233 -6.94 -12.20 -3.17
C CYS A 233 -5.55 -11.81 -3.67
N GLN A 234 -4.70 -12.79 -4.03
CA GLN A 234 -3.39 -12.52 -4.64
C GLN A 234 -3.42 -12.19 -6.15
N TRP A 235 -4.52 -12.49 -6.85
CA TRP A 235 -4.57 -12.31 -8.30
C TRP A 235 -5.65 -11.32 -8.70
N MET A 236 -5.22 -10.17 -9.23
CA MET A 236 -6.09 -9.10 -9.72
C MET A 236 -7.12 -9.60 -10.73
N GLY A 237 -6.74 -10.55 -11.59
CA GLY A 237 -7.61 -11.13 -12.60
C GLY A 237 -8.89 -11.75 -12.03
N TRP A 238 -8.85 -12.38 -10.84
CA TRP A 238 -10.06 -12.90 -10.22
C TRP A 238 -11.01 -11.79 -9.78
N ILE A 239 -10.49 -10.68 -9.27
CA ILE A 239 -11.27 -9.51 -8.90
C ILE A 239 -11.89 -8.86 -10.15
N THR A 240 -11.08 -8.54 -11.16
CA THR A 240 -11.54 -7.83 -12.36
C THR A 240 -12.49 -8.65 -13.24
N ASN A 241 -12.41 -9.98 -13.17
CA ASN A 241 -13.34 -10.87 -13.89
C ASN A 241 -14.65 -11.12 -13.13
N GLY A 242 -14.87 -10.47 -11.98
CA GLY A 242 -16.12 -10.55 -11.23
C GLY A 242 -16.24 -11.73 -10.27
N THR A 243 -15.14 -12.44 -9.99
CA THR A 243 -15.12 -13.62 -9.10
C THR A 243 -15.46 -13.28 -7.65
N TYR A 244 -15.36 -12.01 -7.27
CA TYR A 244 -15.78 -11.52 -5.95
C TYR A 244 -17.03 -10.62 -6.02
N SER A 245 -17.55 -10.34 -7.21
CA SER A 245 -18.72 -9.51 -7.40
C SER A 245 -20.00 -10.22 -6.97
N GLY A 246 -20.93 -9.44 -6.39
CA GLY A 246 -22.22 -9.94 -5.92
C GLY A 246 -22.17 -10.76 -4.62
N LEU A 247 -21.04 -10.84 -3.93
CA LEU A 247 -20.87 -11.65 -2.70
C LEU A 247 -21.18 -10.89 -1.40
N GLY A 248 -21.73 -9.67 -1.47
CA GLY A 248 -21.96 -8.85 -0.29
C GLY A 248 -20.72 -8.17 0.30
N LEU A 249 -19.55 -8.21 -0.37
CA LEU A 249 -18.37 -7.46 0.11
C LEU A 249 -18.56 -5.95 -0.01
N ASP A 250 -17.97 -5.14 0.86
CA ASP A 250 -18.05 -3.67 0.82
C ASP A 250 -16.93 -3.05 -0.02
N TYR A 251 -15.80 -3.74 -0.12
CA TYR A 251 -14.64 -3.36 -0.93
C TYR A 251 -13.84 -4.61 -1.31
N TYR A 252 -12.98 -4.48 -2.31
CA TYR A 252 -12.06 -5.54 -2.73
C TYR A 252 -10.70 -5.41 -2.04
N ASP A 253 -10.05 -6.53 -1.80
CA ASP A 253 -8.73 -6.60 -1.18
C ASP A 253 -7.79 -7.43 -2.06
N TYR A 254 -6.72 -6.79 -2.52
CA TYR A 254 -5.71 -7.37 -3.39
C TYR A 254 -4.34 -7.36 -2.74
N HIS A 255 -3.57 -8.43 -2.96
CA HIS A 255 -2.20 -8.57 -2.46
C HIS A 255 -1.21 -8.53 -3.64
N GLU A 256 -0.12 -7.77 -3.51
CA GLU A 256 0.94 -7.73 -4.53
C GLU A 256 2.34 -7.65 -3.92
N TYR A 257 3.23 -8.54 -4.39
CA TYR A 257 4.63 -8.55 -3.99
C TYR A 257 5.52 -8.28 -5.21
N ASN A 258 6.22 -7.15 -5.20
CA ASN A 258 7.07 -6.71 -6.32
C ASN A 258 8.10 -5.66 -5.85
N ASP A 259 9.35 -5.77 -6.31
CA ASP A 259 10.39 -4.78 -6.01
C ASP A 259 10.17 -3.44 -6.75
N SER A 260 9.43 -3.47 -7.85
CA SER A 260 9.14 -2.33 -8.72
C SER A 260 7.68 -2.40 -9.17
N PRO A 261 6.74 -2.08 -8.26
CA PRO A 261 5.32 -2.26 -8.53
C PRO A 261 4.83 -1.36 -9.67
N ASN A 262 3.77 -1.80 -10.34
CA ASN A 262 3.07 -1.01 -11.35
C ASN A 262 1.55 -1.19 -11.19
N LEU A 263 1.00 -0.59 -10.13
CA LEU A 263 -0.41 -0.75 -9.77
C LEU A 263 -1.32 -0.12 -10.84
N PRO A 264 -2.35 -0.79 -11.36
CA PRO A 264 -3.29 -0.12 -12.26
C PRO A 264 -4.01 1.05 -11.57
N THR A 265 -4.53 1.98 -12.36
CA THR A 265 -5.47 2.97 -11.82
C THR A 265 -6.78 2.28 -11.46
N VAL A 266 -7.40 2.66 -10.35
CA VAL A 266 -8.70 2.10 -9.97
C VAL A 266 -9.74 2.34 -11.06
N ALA A 267 -9.67 3.48 -11.75
CA ALA A 267 -10.52 3.77 -12.91
C ALA A 267 -10.35 2.74 -14.03
N SER A 268 -9.12 2.29 -14.31
CA SER A 268 -8.85 1.26 -15.34
C SER A 268 -9.31 -0.14 -14.95
N LEU A 269 -9.53 -0.41 -13.65
CA LEU A 269 -10.01 -1.71 -13.19
C LEU A 269 -11.52 -1.90 -13.39
N ALA A 270 -12.27 -0.82 -13.63
CA ALA A 270 -13.73 -0.83 -13.84
C ALA A 270 -14.53 -1.57 -12.74
N LEU A 271 -14.07 -1.47 -11.48
CA LEU A 271 -14.71 -2.12 -10.34
C LEU A 271 -15.96 -1.36 -9.87
N ASP A 272 -16.94 -2.10 -9.35
CA ASP A 272 -18.18 -1.56 -8.78
C ASP A 272 -17.99 -1.03 -7.34
N LYS A 273 -16.88 -1.41 -6.69
CA LYS A 273 -16.57 -1.11 -5.29
C LYS A 273 -15.15 -0.58 -5.14
N PRO A 274 -14.85 0.08 -4.01
CA PRO A 274 -13.48 0.50 -3.70
C PRO A 274 -12.56 -0.73 -3.58
N ILE A 275 -11.25 -0.51 -3.71
CA ILE A 275 -10.24 -1.56 -3.59
C ILE A 275 -9.06 -1.07 -2.75
N ILE A 276 -8.54 -1.95 -1.89
CA ILE A 276 -7.32 -1.73 -1.13
C ILE A 276 -6.23 -2.70 -1.59
N LEU A 277 -4.98 -2.32 -1.33
CA LEU A 277 -3.83 -3.21 -1.37
C LEU A 277 -3.63 -3.77 0.06
N GLY A 278 -4.27 -4.89 0.41
CA GLY A 278 -4.28 -5.43 1.78
C GLY A 278 -2.99 -6.11 2.22
N GLU A 279 -2.14 -6.47 1.25
CA GLU A 279 -0.74 -6.82 1.48
C GLU A 279 0.12 -6.28 0.34
N TYR A 280 1.28 -5.74 0.72
CA TYR A 280 2.36 -5.49 -0.23
C TYR A 280 3.75 -5.64 0.39
N GLY A 281 4.71 -5.99 -0.45
CA GLY A 281 6.11 -6.08 -0.06
C GLY A 281 7.05 -6.29 -1.25
N PRO A 282 8.37 -6.21 -1.03
CA PRO A 282 9.34 -6.58 -2.06
C PRO A 282 9.34 -8.11 -2.27
N VAL A 283 9.91 -8.56 -3.38
CA VAL A 283 10.30 -9.97 -3.57
C VAL A 283 11.76 -10.20 -3.20
N THR A 284 12.58 -9.13 -3.24
CA THR A 284 14.00 -9.18 -2.86
C THR A 284 14.20 -8.92 -1.38
N ASN A 285 15.02 -9.77 -0.77
CA ASN A 285 15.39 -9.69 0.65
C ASN A 285 16.50 -8.66 0.90
N SER A 286 16.15 -7.37 0.92
CA SER A 286 17.06 -6.31 1.39
C SER A 286 16.31 -5.10 1.93
N ASP A 287 16.93 -4.35 2.85
CA ASP A 287 16.36 -3.10 3.36
C ASP A 287 16.11 -2.09 2.23
N THR A 288 17.00 -2.02 1.24
CA THR A 288 16.83 -1.15 0.06
C THR A 288 15.62 -1.54 -0.76
N ALA A 289 15.45 -2.83 -1.09
CA ALA A 289 14.30 -3.30 -1.86
C ALA A 289 12.99 -3.09 -1.09
N GLN A 290 12.96 -3.43 0.20
CA GLN A 290 11.80 -3.22 1.07
C GLN A 290 11.40 -1.75 1.14
N ASN A 291 12.37 -0.87 1.34
CA ASN A 291 12.12 0.57 1.43
C ASN A 291 11.62 1.15 0.10
N ASN A 292 12.26 0.77 -1.02
CA ASN A 292 11.87 1.25 -2.35
C ASN A 292 10.49 0.74 -2.76
N ALA A 293 10.23 -0.55 -2.57
CA ALA A 293 8.92 -1.15 -2.85
C ALA A 293 7.84 -0.49 -2.00
N ALA A 294 8.05 -0.32 -0.69
CA ALA A 294 7.08 0.33 0.17
C ALA A 294 6.77 1.76 -0.26
N SER A 295 7.81 2.56 -0.52
CA SER A 295 7.62 3.93 -1.04
C SER A 295 6.85 3.95 -2.35
N ALA A 296 7.12 3.01 -3.26
CA ALA A 296 6.46 2.93 -4.55
C ALA A 296 5.00 2.49 -4.40
N PHE A 297 4.71 1.44 -3.64
CA PHE A 297 3.36 0.92 -3.41
C PHE A 297 2.44 1.96 -2.77
N ILE A 298 2.83 2.57 -1.64
CA ILE A 298 1.95 3.53 -0.94
C ILE A 298 1.68 4.79 -1.78
N THR A 299 2.68 5.25 -2.52
CA THR A 299 2.56 6.40 -3.42
C THR A 299 1.65 6.06 -4.59
N GLN A 300 1.93 4.96 -5.31
CA GLN A 300 1.09 4.53 -6.43
C GLN A 300 -0.35 4.24 -5.99
N ALA A 301 -0.56 3.54 -4.88
CA ALA A 301 -1.90 3.22 -4.39
C ALA A 301 -2.71 4.51 -4.17
N ARG A 302 -2.18 5.48 -3.41
CA ARG A 302 -2.84 6.78 -3.20
C ARG A 302 -3.09 7.51 -4.52
N ASP A 303 -2.05 7.66 -5.35
CA ASP A 303 -2.12 8.51 -6.54
C ASP A 303 -2.96 7.91 -7.66
N ARG A 304 -3.10 6.58 -7.67
CA ARG A 304 -3.87 5.81 -8.65
C ARG A 304 -5.29 5.47 -8.16
N GLY A 305 -5.72 6.08 -7.06
CA GLY A 305 -7.11 6.09 -6.59
C GLY A 305 -7.53 4.90 -5.72
N TRP A 306 -6.57 4.11 -5.24
CA TRP A 306 -6.84 3.02 -4.30
C TRP A 306 -7.30 3.59 -2.96
N SER A 307 -8.10 2.82 -2.24
CA SER A 307 -8.68 3.23 -0.96
C SER A 307 -7.75 3.02 0.23
N GLY A 308 -6.60 2.37 0.00
CA GLY A 308 -5.62 2.11 1.03
C GLY A 308 -4.55 1.10 0.65
N ALA A 309 -3.54 1.00 1.51
CA ALA A 309 -2.45 0.06 1.41
C ALA A 309 -1.98 -0.40 2.81
N LEU A 310 -1.79 -1.70 2.98
CA LEU A 310 -1.25 -2.32 4.19
C LEU A 310 0.04 -3.07 3.87
N SER A 311 1.13 -2.67 4.52
CA SER A 311 2.43 -3.29 4.29
C SER A 311 2.55 -4.68 4.94
N TRP A 312 3.28 -5.57 4.28
CA TRP A 312 3.73 -6.84 4.84
C TRP A 312 5.21 -6.75 5.30
N PHE A 313 5.55 -6.91 6.57
CA PHE A 313 4.68 -6.93 7.74
C PHE A 313 5.46 -6.54 9.01
N TYR A 314 4.75 -6.11 10.04
CA TYR A 314 5.32 -5.90 11.36
C TYR A 314 5.46 -7.25 12.06
N ASP A 315 6.59 -7.47 12.73
CA ASP A 315 6.85 -8.70 13.47
C ASP A 315 7.71 -8.38 14.70
N TYR A 316 7.86 -9.34 15.61
CA TYR A 316 8.57 -9.16 16.88
C TYR A 316 10.09 -8.94 16.71
N PRO A 317 10.74 -8.25 17.67
CA PRO A 317 12.20 -8.18 17.75
C PRO A 317 12.83 -9.58 17.82
N GLY A 318 13.66 -9.92 16.85
CA GLY A 318 14.35 -11.21 16.80
C GLY A 318 13.75 -12.22 15.83
N SER A 319 12.60 -11.91 15.21
CA SER A 319 12.06 -12.69 14.09
C SER A 319 13.14 -12.93 13.02
N THR A 320 13.12 -14.09 12.39
CA THR A 320 14.04 -14.43 11.30
C THR A 320 13.50 -13.99 9.94
N ASN A 321 12.23 -13.62 9.84
CA ASN A 321 11.61 -13.21 8.58
C ASN A 321 12.23 -11.91 8.07
N MET A 322 12.80 -11.92 6.87
CA MET A 322 13.57 -10.78 6.35
C MET A 322 12.72 -9.57 5.94
N HIS A 323 11.39 -9.73 5.80
CA HIS A 323 10.46 -8.64 5.46
C HIS A 323 9.79 -8.00 6.68
N ARG A 324 10.20 -8.37 7.89
CA ARG A 324 9.77 -7.74 9.14
C ARG A 324 10.17 -6.26 9.19
N PHE A 325 9.51 -5.47 10.02
CA PHE A 325 9.84 -4.04 10.19
C PHE A 325 10.98 -3.78 11.18
N LEU A 326 11.30 -4.74 12.05
CA LEU A 326 12.27 -4.56 13.12
C LEU A 326 13.56 -5.34 12.87
N TYR A 327 14.69 -4.79 13.28
CA TYR A 327 15.90 -5.57 13.46
C TYR A 327 15.77 -6.50 14.68
N SER A 328 16.71 -7.44 14.83
CA SER A 328 16.69 -8.38 15.96
C SER A 328 16.79 -7.69 17.33
N ASN A 329 17.39 -6.51 17.38
CA ASN A 329 17.51 -5.68 18.58
C ASN A 329 16.28 -4.78 18.82
N GLY A 330 15.21 -4.91 18.02
CA GLY A 330 13.98 -4.10 18.13
C GLY A 330 14.07 -2.70 17.53
N THR A 331 15.20 -2.31 16.94
CA THR A 331 15.30 -1.01 16.24
C THR A 331 14.60 -1.08 14.87
N TRP A 332 14.08 0.07 14.43
CA TRP A 332 13.38 0.20 13.15
C TRP A 332 14.27 -0.04 11.95
N ARG A 333 13.74 -0.74 10.94
CA ARG A 333 14.31 -0.78 9.59
C ARG A 333 13.91 0.47 8.79
N PRO A 334 14.59 0.76 7.66
CA PRO A 334 14.29 1.93 6.83
C PRO A 334 12.82 2.10 6.43
N ILE A 335 12.11 0.99 6.16
CA ILE A 335 10.68 1.00 5.81
C ILE A 335 9.83 1.76 6.84
N CYS A 336 10.12 1.66 8.14
CA CYS A 336 9.36 2.31 9.20
C CYS A 336 9.32 3.84 9.03
N TYR A 337 10.43 4.44 8.62
CA TYR A 337 10.53 5.88 8.37
C TYR A 337 9.84 6.28 7.06
N THR A 338 9.82 5.40 6.06
CA THR A 338 9.04 5.59 4.84
C THR A 338 7.54 5.60 5.14
N LEU A 339 7.05 4.67 5.97
CA LEU A 339 5.66 4.65 6.44
C LEU A 339 5.35 5.89 7.29
N GLN A 340 6.22 6.23 8.24
CA GLN A 340 6.06 7.39 9.12
C GLN A 340 5.93 8.71 8.36
N SER A 341 6.72 8.90 7.30
CA SER A 341 6.74 10.13 6.52
C SER A 341 5.63 10.22 5.47
N PHE A 342 4.92 9.12 5.21
CA PHE A 342 3.83 9.11 4.25
C PHE A 342 2.62 9.90 4.77
N ASN A 343 2.08 10.78 3.91
CA ASN A 343 0.83 11.49 4.18
C ASN A 343 -0.33 10.79 3.45
N PRO A 344 -1.15 9.99 4.15
CA PRO A 344 -2.31 9.32 3.56
C PRO A 344 -3.44 10.27 3.14
N ASN A 345 -3.46 11.48 3.71
CA ASN A 345 -4.41 12.54 3.36
C ASN A 345 -3.83 13.55 2.36
N GLY A 346 -2.64 13.28 1.81
CA GLY A 346 -2.08 14.09 0.74
C GLY A 346 -2.98 14.05 -0.49
N SER A 347 -3.13 15.18 -1.18
CA SER A 347 -3.75 15.19 -2.50
C SER A 347 -3.02 14.21 -3.43
N PRO A 348 -3.72 13.55 -4.37
CA PRO A 348 -3.07 12.68 -5.35
C PRO A 348 -1.94 13.43 -6.04
N VAL A 349 -0.74 12.86 -5.97
CA VAL A 349 0.44 13.40 -6.62
C VAL A 349 0.26 13.18 -8.11
N ILE A 350 0.07 14.26 -8.85
CA ILE A 350 0.04 14.21 -10.30
C ILE A 350 1.48 14.31 -10.78
N VAL A 351 2.02 13.20 -11.31
CA VAL A 351 3.30 13.24 -12.03
C VAL A 351 3.08 14.02 -13.33
N LYS A 352 3.66 15.21 -13.42
CA LYS A 352 3.57 16.07 -14.61
C LYS A 352 4.63 15.67 -15.63
N TYR A 353 5.87 15.43 -15.18
CA TYR A 353 6.98 15.03 -16.03
C TYR A 353 7.89 14.04 -15.32
N ASP A 354 8.13 12.93 -16.00
CA ASP A 354 9.00 11.83 -15.55
C ASP A 354 10.02 11.45 -16.63
N PHE A 355 10.00 12.17 -17.75
CA PHE A 355 10.97 12.10 -18.84
C PHE A 355 11.23 10.71 -19.45
N GLU A 356 10.35 9.74 -19.23
CA GLU A 356 10.42 8.38 -19.78
C GLU A 356 10.51 8.38 -21.30
N ASN A 357 11.75 8.37 -21.81
CA ASN A 357 12.13 8.41 -23.22
C ASN A 357 11.64 9.66 -24.00
N THR A 358 11.46 10.80 -23.32
CA THR A 358 11.07 12.07 -23.97
C THR A 358 11.44 13.28 -23.13
N ILE A 359 11.90 14.36 -23.79
CA ILE A 359 12.13 15.64 -23.11
C ILE A 359 10.84 16.42 -22.83
N SER A 360 9.69 15.95 -23.33
CA SER A 360 8.38 16.56 -23.08
C SER A 360 8.35 18.07 -23.37
N GLY A 361 9.01 18.53 -24.43
CA GLY A 361 9.06 19.95 -24.81
C GLY A 361 9.84 20.87 -23.86
N TRP A 362 10.62 20.30 -22.93
CA TRP A 362 11.53 21.08 -22.11
C TRP A 362 12.69 21.62 -22.94
N THR A 363 13.14 22.82 -22.60
CA THR A 363 14.23 23.56 -23.23
C THR A 363 15.22 23.99 -22.16
N GLY A 364 16.39 24.48 -22.56
CA GLY A 364 17.37 25.01 -21.62
C GLY A 364 17.93 26.37 -22.02
N THR A 365 18.37 27.14 -21.03
CA THR A 365 19.04 28.44 -21.20
C THR A 365 20.39 28.42 -20.48
N ASN A 366 21.40 29.02 -21.11
CA ASN A 366 22.81 29.00 -20.69
C ASN A 366 23.43 27.60 -20.60
N ILE A 367 22.84 26.62 -21.30
CA ILE A 367 23.36 25.26 -21.40
C ILE A 367 24.29 25.12 -22.61
N VAL A 368 25.23 24.17 -22.55
CA VAL A 368 26.17 23.83 -23.63
C VAL A 368 25.58 22.76 -24.55
N GLY A 369 24.77 21.87 -24.00
CA GLY A 369 24.13 20.79 -24.74
C GLY A 369 22.89 20.25 -24.04
N GLY A 370 21.94 19.77 -24.83
CA GLY A 370 20.64 19.25 -24.37
C GLY A 370 19.51 20.28 -24.45
N PRO A 371 18.42 20.10 -23.68
CA PRO A 371 18.21 18.96 -22.78
C PRO A 371 17.96 17.65 -23.53
N TRP A 372 18.30 16.53 -22.91
CA TRP A 372 18.02 15.17 -23.41
C TRP A 372 17.34 14.33 -22.34
N SER A 373 16.55 13.36 -22.79
CA SER A 373 16.05 12.28 -21.94
C SER A 373 17.08 11.15 -21.96
N VAL A 374 17.68 10.83 -20.81
CA VAL A 374 18.79 9.87 -20.70
C VAL A 374 18.55 8.86 -19.57
N THR A 375 19.21 7.70 -19.63
CA THR A 375 19.06 6.62 -18.63
C THR A 375 20.20 6.54 -17.61
N GLU A 376 21.23 7.39 -17.74
CA GLU A 376 22.45 7.31 -16.92
C GLU A 376 22.21 7.54 -15.42
N GLN A 377 21.18 8.30 -15.08
CA GLN A 377 20.70 8.60 -13.73
C GLN A 377 19.18 8.78 -13.82
N HIS A 378 18.43 8.44 -12.77
CA HIS A 378 17.00 8.72 -12.67
C HIS A 378 16.58 8.72 -11.20
N ALA A 379 15.54 9.48 -10.89
CA ALA A 379 14.93 9.59 -9.57
C ALA A 379 13.63 8.79 -9.48
N ASN A 380 12.98 8.57 -10.61
CA ASN A 380 11.83 7.70 -10.80
C ASN A 380 11.88 7.10 -12.22
N GLY A 381 11.24 5.95 -12.45
CA GLY A 381 11.25 5.32 -13.77
C GLY A 381 12.66 4.87 -14.22
N ALA A 382 12.97 5.06 -15.50
CA ALA A 382 14.25 4.66 -16.10
C ALA A 382 15.00 5.82 -16.77
N TYR A 383 14.37 7.00 -16.92
CA TYR A 383 14.95 8.14 -17.63
C TYR A 383 14.97 9.40 -16.75
N THR A 384 15.74 10.41 -17.18
CA THR A 384 15.78 11.75 -16.58
C THR A 384 16.05 12.81 -17.62
N LEU A 385 15.69 14.07 -17.34
CA LEU A 385 16.10 15.21 -18.15
C LEU A 385 17.51 15.66 -17.75
N LYS A 386 18.44 15.68 -18.71
CA LYS A 386 19.84 16.11 -18.53
C LYS A 386 20.15 17.32 -19.39
N SER A 387 20.94 18.26 -18.88
CA SER A 387 21.64 19.26 -19.71
C SER A 387 23.09 19.40 -19.28
N ASP A 388 23.97 19.64 -20.24
CA ASP A 388 25.36 19.95 -20.00
C ASP A 388 25.56 21.47 -19.86
N VAL A 389 26.45 21.87 -18.97
CA VAL A 389 26.71 23.28 -18.62
C VAL A 389 28.21 23.57 -18.53
N THR A 390 28.61 24.80 -18.82
CA THR A 390 29.95 25.31 -18.46
C THR A 390 29.81 26.10 -17.16
N LEU A 391 30.37 25.56 -16.08
CA LEU A 391 30.38 26.19 -14.77
C LEU A 391 31.17 27.51 -14.83
N ALA A 392 30.57 28.57 -14.28
CA ALA A 392 31.20 29.86 -14.06
C ALA A 392 30.68 30.45 -12.74
N ASN A 393 31.41 31.42 -12.18
CA ASN A 393 30.99 32.11 -10.95
C ASN A 393 29.74 32.96 -11.22
N ASN A 394 28.81 33.01 -10.26
CA ASN A 394 27.56 33.78 -10.34
C ASN A 394 26.73 33.46 -11.61
N ALA A 395 26.79 32.23 -12.08
CA ALA A 395 26.07 31.78 -13.27
C ALA A 395 24.72 31.17 -12.90
N SER A 396 23.80 31.24 -13.85
CA SER A 396 22.48 30.64 -13.77
C SER A 396 22.21 29.80 -15.01
N TYR A 397 21.70 28.59 -14.81
CA TYR A 397 21.28 27.66 -15.85
C TYR A 397 19.82 27.31 -15.63
N VAL A 398 19.06 27.22 -16.70
CA VAL A 398 17.62 26.92 -16.61
C VAL A 398 17.30 25.71 -17.46
N GLN A 399 16.51 24.79 -16.91
CA GLN A 399 15.73 23.84 -17.68
C GLN A 399 14.26 24.18 -17.43
N ALA A 400 13.49 24.41 -18.49
CA ALA A 400 12.10 24.84 -18.36
C ALA A 400 11.22 24.39 -19.53
N ARG A 401 9.93 24.28 -19.27
CA ARG A 401 8.91 24.08 -20.28
C ARG A 401 7.97 25.28 -20.29
N VAL A 402 7.75 25.83 -21.47
CA VAL A 402 6.73 26.85 -21.75
C VAL A 402 5.47 26.16 -22.31
N PHE A 403 4.31 26.44 -21.72
CA PHE A 403 3.04 25.77 -22.00
C PHE A 403 1.93 26.47 -21.21
N ASP A 404 0.67 26.27 -21.60
CA ASP A 404 -0.47 26.72 -20.80
C ASP A 404 -1.06 25.53 -20.02
N ASP A 405 -1.20 25.66 -18.70
CA ASP A 405 -1.77 24.63 -17.83
C ASP A 405 -2.49 25.22 -16.61
N ASN A 406 -3.27 24.39 -15.93
CA ASN A 406 -4.09 24.77 -14.79
C ASN A 406 -3.70 23.97 -13.54
N TYR A 407 -3.09 24.66 -12.57
CA TYR A 407 -2.68 24.12 -11.27
C TYR A 407 -3.65 24.55 -10.15
N SER A 408 -4.87 24.98 -10.48
CA SER A 408 -5.86 25.40 -9.47
C SER A 408 -6.28 24.25 -8.57
N GLY A 409 -6.43 24.54 -7.28
CA GLY A 409 -6.74 23.53 -6.26
C GLY A 409 -5.52 22.71 -5.82
N LYS A 410 -4.34 22.97 -6.38
CA LYS A 410 -3.07 22.37 -5.99
C LYS A 410 -2.34 23.26 -5.01
N VAL A 411 -1.65 22.64 -4.06
CA VAL A 411 -1.00 23.28 -2.92
C VAL A 411 0.51 23.14 -2.98
N THR A 412 1.05 22.13 -3.66
CA THR A 412 2.50 21.95 -3.75
C THR A 412 2.93 21.47 -5.14
N LEU A 413 4.02 22.03 -5.64
CA LEU A 413 4.77 21.51 -6.78
C LEU A 413 6.15 21.04 -6.31
N ARG A 414 6.60 19.87 -6.77
CA ARG A 414 7.92 19.33 -6.43
C ARG A 414 8.66 18.84 -7.65
N ALA A 415 9.99 18.82 -7.57
CA ALA A 415 10.86 18.21 -8.58
C ALA A 415 12.10 17.64 -7.90
N ARG A 416 12.61 16.52 -8.39
CA ARG A 416 13.88 15.95 -7.94
C ARG A 416 14.98 16.42 -8.86
N VAL A 417 16.06 16.94 -8.28
CA VAL A 417 17.19 17.48 -9.04
C VAL A 417 18.51 16.95 -8.53
N ARG A 418 19.51 17.01 -9.40
CA ARG A 418 20.87 16.58 -9.10
C ARG A 418 21.86 17.31 -10.00
N ARG A 419 23.14 17.31 -9.59
CA ARG A 419 24.28 17.68 -10.44
C ARG A 419 25.22 16.48 -10.66
N ALA A 420 26.03 16.54 -11.71
CA ALA A 420 27.06 15.54 -11.96
C ALA A 420 28.13 15.52 -10.85
N ALA A 421 28.80 14.38 -10.69
CA ALA A 421 29.91 14.24 -9.73
C ALA A 421 31.18 14.97 -10.19
N TRP A 422 31.33 15.21 -11.49
CA TRP A 422 32.46 15.91 -12.10
C TRP A 422 32.16 17.39 -12.36
N GLY A 423 33.21 18.19 -12.56
CA GLY A 423 33.18 19.65 -12.62
C GLY A 423 33.85 20.28 -11.39
N THR A 424 34.25 21.55 -11.50
CA THR A 424 34.84 22.30 -10.37
C THR A 424 33.75 23.14 -9.72
N TYR A 425 33.33 22.74 -8.52
CA TYR A 425 32.31 23.44 -7.75
C TYR A 425 32.97 24.23 -6.62
N GLY A 426 32.65 25.51 -6.53
CA GLY A 426 33.19 26.36 -5.47
C GLY A 426 32.77 25.91 -4.07
N ALA A 427 33.42 26.50 -3.06
CA ALA A 427 33.04 26.32 -1.67
C ALA A 427 31.55 26.71 -1.49
N GLY A 428 30.74 25.77 -1.01
CA GLY A 428 29.27 25.91 -0.91
C GLY A 428 28.47 25.12 -1.96
N GLY A 429 29.12 24.59 -3.00
CA GLY A 429 28.47 23.75 -4.01
C GLY A 429 27.45 24.50 -4.86
N MET A 430 26.64 23.76 -5.62
CA MET A 430 25.59 24.32 -6.46
C MET A 430 24.27 24.38 -5.68
N THR A 431 23.43 25.36 -5.97
CA THR A 431 22.04 25.39 -5.47
C THR A 431 21.05 25.32 -6.64
N ALA A 432 19.81 24.95 -6.36
CA ALA A 432 18.73 24.98 -7.34
C ALA A 432 17.41 25.42 -6.72
N LYS A 433 16.51 25.96 -7.53
CA LYS A 433 15.15 26.31 -7.15
C LYS A 433 14.15 25.97 -8.23
N LEU A 434 12.99 25.46 -7.79
CA LEU A 434 11.83 25.19 -8.63
C LEU A 434 10.98 26.45 -8.71
N TYR A 435 10.51 26.79 -9.91
CA TYR A 435 9.70 27.96 -10.16
C TYR A 435 8.56 27.69 -11.14
N ILE A 436 7.57 28.58 -11.11
CA ILE A 436 6.55 28.73 -12.16
C ILE A 436 6.39 30.20 -12.56
N LYS A 437 5.85 30.44 -13.76
CA LYS A 437 5.35 31.74 -14.18
C LYS A 437 3.85 31.66 -14.44
N THR A 438 3.06 32.60 -13.93
CA THR A 438 1.59 32.57 -14.08
C THR A 438 1.01 33.85 -14.70
N GLY A 439 -0.17 33.71 -15.30
CA GLY A 439 -0.94 34.81 -15.88
C GLY A 439 -0.35 35.41 -17.16
N SER A 440 -1.04 36.42 -17.70
CA SER A 440 -0.59 37.15 -18.89
C SER A 440 0.72 37.92 -18.66
N GLY A 441 0.98 38.31 -17.42
CA GLY A 441 2.20 39.02 -17.01
C GLY A 441 3.41 38.11 -16.76
N TRP A 442 3.29 36.78 -16.90
CA TRP A 442 4.37 35.83 -16.63
C TRP A 442 5.01 36.01 -15.24
N THR A 443 4.17 36.29 -14.24
CA THR A 443 4.63 36.60 -12.87
C THR A 443 5.36 35.40 -12.29
N TRP A 444 6.58 35.61 -11.81
CA TRP A 444 7.47 34.58 -11.30
C TRP A 444 7.19 34.23 -9.84
N TYR A 445 7.15 32.93 -9.53
CA TYR A 445 7.09 32.39 -8.17
C TYR A 445 8.09 31.24 -8.03
N ASP A 446 8.89 31.21 -6.96
CA ASP A 446 9.86 30.13 -6.71
C ASP A 446 9.94 29.69 -5.24
N GLY A 447 10.45 28.47 -5.04
CA GLY A 447 10.54 27.83 -3.73
C GLY A 447 11.77 28.22 -2.90
N GLY A 448 12.61 29.15 -3.37
CA GLY A 448 13.90 29.45 -2.78
C GLY A 448 15.01 28.46 -3.20
N ALA A 449 16.27 28.90 -3.06
CA ALA A 449 17.44 28.13 -3.45
C ALA A 449 17.83 27.09 -2.39
N VAL A 450 18.01 25.85 -2.82
CA VAL A 450 18.41 24.71 -1.96
C VAL A 450 19.72 24.12 -2.48
N SER A 451 20.65 23.77 -1.58
CA SER A 451 21.90 23.09 -1.96
C SER A 451 21.64 21.72 -2.58
N ILE A 452 22.33 21.44 -3.69
CA ILE A 452 22.23 20.16 -4.41
C ILE A 452 23.59 19.47 -4.48
N ASN A 453 23.57 18.14 -4.58
CA ASN A 453 24.77 17.32 -4.60
C ASN A 453 24.73 16.29 -5.74
N SER A 454 25.75 15.42 -5.77
CA SER A 454 25.92 14.38 -6.78
C SER A 454 25.79 12.97 -6.20
N THR A 455 25.47 12.79 -4.92
CA THR A 455 25.37 11.48 -4.27
C THR A 455 23.93 11.00 -4.15
N GLY A 456 22.96 11.92 -4.10
CA GLY A 456 21.53 11.62 -4.08
C GLY A 456 20.71 12.68 -4.80
N TRP A 457 19.41 12.42 -4.91
CA TRP A 457 18.45 13.37 -5.47
C TRP A 457 17.98 14.35 -4.40
N THR A 458 17.97 15.64 -4.73
CA THR A 458 17.44 16.69 -3.87
C THR A 458 16.03 17.06 -4.32
N THR A 459 15.05 17.02 -3.42
CA THR A 459 13.67 17.44 -3.74
C THR A 459 13.54 18.94 -3.53
N LEU A 460 13.24 19.66 -4.62
CA LEU A 460 12.81 21.06 -4.57
C LEU A 460 11.30 21.10 -4.35
N SER A 461 10.80 22.09 -3.62
CA SER A 461 9.38 22.28 -3.38
C SER A 461 8.98 23.74 -3.54
N LEU A 462 7.84 23.99 -4.16
CA LEU A 462 7.18 25.29 -4.25
C LEU A 462 5.78 25.17 -3.66
N ASN A 463 5.51 25.95 -2.60
CA ASN A 463 4.16 26.09 -2.06
C ASN A 463 3.32 26.95 -3.02
N LEU A 464 2.21 26.41 -3.49
CA LEU A 464 1.28 27.09 -4.40
C LEU A 464 0.17 27.84 -3.66
N THR A 465 0.08 27.69 -2.34
CA THR A 465 -0.90 28.42 -1.52
C THR A 465 -0.65 29.92 -1.63
N GLY A 466 -1.67 30.65 -2.11
CA GLY A 466 -1.59 32.10 -2.30
C GLY A 466 -0.94 32.54 -3.62
N VAL A 467 -0.49 31.61 -4.47
CA VAL A 467 -0.02 31.95 -5.83
C VAL A 467 -1.22 32.35 -6.69
N ALA A 468 -1.16 33.54 -7.29
CA ALA A 468 -2.22 34.05 -8.14
C ALA A 468 -2.22 33.39 -9.54
N ASN A 469 -3.39 33.34 -10.18
CA ASN A 469 -3.57 32.89 -11.56
C ASN A 469 -3.10 31.46 -11.85
N LEU A 470 -3.26 30.54 -10.89
CA LEU A 470 -2.95 29.12 -11.09
C LEU A 470 -3.81 28.45 -12.17
N THR A 471 -4.92 29.07 -12.61
CA THR A 471 -5.66 28.65 -13.82
C THR A 471 -4.88 28.86 -15.11
N ASN A 472 -3.76 29.59 -15.08
CA ASN A 472 -2.99 30.00 -16.24
C ASN A 472 -1.48 29.98 -15.92
N VAL A 473 -0.94 28.79 -15.66
CA VAL A 473 0.51 28.57 -15.56
C VAL A 473 1.10 28.57 -16.97
N ARG A 474 2.12 29.39 -17.20
CA ARG A 474 2.75 29.65 -18.52
C ARG A 474 4.10 28.96 -18.68
N GLU A 475 4.76 28.70 -17.55
CA GLU A 475 6.09 28.09 -17.51
C GLU A 475 6.28 27.37 -16.19
N VAL A 476 6.97 26.23 -16.25
CA VAL A 476 7.56 25.56 -15.09
C VAL A 476 9.02 25.32 -15.39
N GLY A 477 9.89 25.52 -14.40
CA GLY A 477 11.30 25.29 -14.60
C GLY A 477 12.11 25.16 -13.34
N ILE A 478 13.34 24.72 -13.51
CA ILE A 478 14.37 24.65 -12.48
C ILE A 478 15.46 25.65 -12.85
N GLN A 479 15.79 26.53 -11.91
CA GLN A 479 16.95 27.40 -12.02
C GLN A 479 18.08 26.85 -11.15
N PHE A 480 19.20 26.50 -11.77
CA PHE A 480 20.42 26.07 -11.11
C PHE A 480 21.39 27.26 -11.00
N LEU A 481 21.99 27.43 -9.82
CA LEU A 481 22.75 28.63 -9.44
C LEU A 481 24.12 28.24 -8.89
N THR A 482 25.16 28.94 -9.35
CA THR A 482 26.52 28.83 -8.80
C THR A 482 26.86 30.02 -7.90
N GLY A 483 27.76 29.79 -6.95
CA GLY A 483 28.22 30.82 -6.01
C GLY A 483 29.24 31.79 -6.60
N ALA A 484 29.74 32.68 -5.76
CA ALA A 484 30.58 33.81 -6.16
C ALA A 484 32.00 33.45 -6.62
N SER A 485 32.53 32.28 -6.24
CA SER A 485 33.91 31.89 -6.53
C SER A 485 34.09 30.38 -6.59
N GLY A 486 35.05 29.91 -7.39
CA GLY A 486 35.49 28.51 -7.43
C GLY A 486 34.73 27.61 -8.41
N PHE A 487 33.92 28.17 -9.31
CA PHE A 487 33.18 27.42 -10.33
C PHE A 487 33.86 27.50 -11.69
N SER A 488 34.22 26.35 -12.27
CA SER A 488 34.84 26.27 -13.60
C SER A 488 34.70 24.89 -14.24
N GLY A 489 34.89 24.83 -15.56
CA GLY A 489 34.87 23.59 -16.35
C GLY A 489 33.47 23.12 -16.75
N GLY A 490 33.40 22.01 -17.49
CA GLY A 490 32.12 21.40 -17.86
C GLY A 490 31.46 20.66 -16.69
N SER A 491 30.14 20.57 -16.71
CA SER A 491 29.34 19.71 -15.84
C SER A 491 27.98 19.34 -16.46
N SER A 492 27.13 18.62 -15.73
CA SER A 492 25.74 18.36 -16.09
C SER A 492 24.81 18.57 -14.90
N VAL A 493 23.56 18.94 -15.20
CA VAL A 493 22.46 19.07 -14.25
C VAL A 493 21.26 18.23 -14.69
N TYR A 494 20.52 17.71 -13.72
CA TYR A 494 19.45 16.73 -13.92
C TYR A 494 18.16 17.16 -13.24
N VAL A 495 17.04 16.91 -13.91
CA VAL A 495 15.68 17.13 -13.39
C VAL A 495 14.86 15.87 -13.65
N ASP A 496 14.12 15.44 -12.64
CA ASP A 496 13.24 14.29 -12.74
C ASP A 496 12.03 14.39 -11.79
N TYR A 497 11.03 13.55 -12.05
CA TYR A 497 9.88 13.34 -11.17
C TYR A 497 9.20 14.64 -10.71
N LEU A 498 8.81 15.48 -11.68
CA LEU A 498 8.08 16.72 -11.42
C LEU A 498 6.62 16.39 -11.11
N THR A 499 6.18 16.77 -9.92
CA THR A 499 4.93 16.34 -9.31
C THR A 499 4.12 17.50 -8.77
N LEU A 500 2.79 17.37 -8.83
CA LEU A 500 1.83 18.42 -8.47
C LEU A 500 0.74 17.84 -7.56
N GLU A 501 0.60 18.39 -6.37
CA GLU A 501 -0.27 17.91 -5.28
C GLU A 501 -1.40 18.87 -4.97
#